data_AF-A0A7Z9LYI3-F1
#
_entry.id   AF-A0A7Z9LYI3-F1
#
_cell.length_a   1.000
_cell.length_b   1.000
_cell.length_c   1.000
_cell.angle_alpha   90.00
_cell.angle_beta   90.00
_cell.angle_gamma   90.00
#
_symmetry.space_group_name_H-M   'P 1'
#
loop_
_entity.id
_entity.type
_entity.pdbx_description
1 polymer ?
#
loop_
_entity_poly.entity_id
_entity_poly.type
_entity_poly.pdbx_seq_one_letter_code
_entity_poly.pdbx_strand_id
1 'polypeptide(L)'
;MNNPHPEFVFLGFSADCVEILNRGVATGSRCSAIYVDDDQFVPPSQHSTTSVLSDWAEILAVSADTKIFVALKLDEDSHQDIVRSLVSNGFSLIIVDPDADSLFAYELEMIRLESDAVLLALCFAGITTEDIGTVSQQITIRASGLTRQLKVITADLTRDLIQLGAIVGESKYLYALAPGTSFPVSPNAELDISITLEMRNGIVLQWSNSDKTHTNTEYTFSDEQRVHPPRSFSHDSTNKQLAAIFSSSNSELSSSWLEYAKARETAEMIPLSLKKGRQIELFDTHPTETDAFKGVMSGAGCFLLLLTLGVIGLFATFDTMRLSDLRDLHQTAQSAPTAVLNERSPILLRLWPVYPFLLFLVFQFLRGIIKKAKRSKTA
;
A
#
# COMPACT_ATOMS: atom_id res chain seq x y z
N MET A 1 37.03 -24.68 -0.01
CA MET A 1 35.60 -24.28 0.00
C MET A 1 35.46 -23.24 1.09
N ASN A 2 35.59 -21.96 0.74
CA ASN A 2 35.32 -20.89 1.70
C ASN A 2 33.80 -20.82 1.79
N ASN A 3 33.23 -21.25 2.92
CA ASN A 3 31.88 -20.80 3.26
C ASN A 3 32.08 -19.38 3.82
N PRO A 4 31.86 -18.31 3.03
CA PRO A 4 31.82 -16.99 3.62
C PRO A 4 30.70 -17.03 4.66
N HIS A 5 31.02 -16.66 5.90
CA HIS A 5 30.01 -16.38 6.90
C HIS A 5 29.02 -15.38 6.30
N PRO A 6 27.70 -15.60 6.42
CA PRO A 6 26.71 -14.68 5.84
C PRO A 6 26.97 -13.27 6.38
N GLU A 7 27.13 -12.34 5.46
CA GLU A 7 27.40 -10.94 5.74
C GLU A 7 26.09 -10.17 5.79
N PHE A 8 25.95 -9.28 6.76
CA PHE A 8 24.80 -8.39 6.85
C PHE A 8 25.22 -6.96 7.23
N VAL A 9 24.36 -6.02 6.88
CA VAL A 9 24.50 -4.58 7.16
C VAL A 9 23.26 -4.11 7.91
N PHE A 10 23.43 -3.19 8.84
CA PHE A 10 22.32 -2.49 9.49
C PHE A 10 22.18 -1.07 8.97
N LEU A 11 20.95 -0.67 8.67
CA LEU A 11 20.54 0.67 8.27
C LEU A 11 19.56 1.21 9.31
N GLY A 12 19.99 2.20 10.08
CA GLY A 12 19.24 2.71 11.23
C GLY A 12 19.58 1.98 12.52
N PHE A 13 19.15 2.55 13.65
CA PHE A 13 19.38 1.95 14.95
C PHE A 13 18.20 2.16 15.90
N SER A 14 17.70 1.06 16.46
CA SER A 14 16.73 1.03 17.55
C SER A 14 17.22 0.08 18.65
N ALA A 15 16.65 0.15 19.86
CA ALA A 15 17.01 -0.76 20.96
C ALA A 15 16.91 -2.24 20.53
N ASP A 16 15.91 -2.51 19.72
CA ASP A 16 15.59 -3.77 19.07
C ASP A 16 16.70 -4.28 18.12
N CYS A 17 17.40 -3.37 17.44
CA CYS A 17 18.52 -3.71 16.56
C CYS A 17 19.69 -4.32 17.31
N VAL A 18 19.94 -3.89 18.55
CA VAL A 18 20.99 -4.47 19.40
C VAL A 18 20.77 -5.97 19.54
N GLU A 19 19.52 -6.37 19.77
CA GLU A 19 19.19 -7.77 19.99
C GLU A 19 19.29 -8.59 18.71
N ILE A 20 18.82 -8.05 17.57
CA ILE A 20 19.01 -8.69 16.25
C ILE A 20 20.51 -8.83 15.94
N LEU A 21 21.30 -7.79 16.18
CA LEU A 21 22.76 -7.79 15.98
C LEU A 21 23.44 -8.87 16.81
N ASN A 22 23.14 -8.92 18.12
CA ASN A 22 23.70 -9.93 19.03
C ASN A 22 23.33 -11.35 18.59
N ARG A 23 22.10 -11.57 18.15
CA ARG A 23 21.63 -12.88 17.65
C ARG A 23 22.30 -13.24 16.33
N GLY A 24 22.39 -12.30 15.39
CA GLY A 24 23.10 -12.50 14.13
C GLY A 24 24.55 -12.94 14.36
N VAL A 25 25.26 -12.24 15.26
CA VAL A 25 26.62 -12.63 15.67
C VAL A 25 26.65 -14.01 16.33
N ALA A 26 25.69 -14.33 17.20
CA ALA A 26 25.60 -15.63 17.85
C ALA A 26 25.35 -16.79 16.86
N THR A 27 24.68 -16.54 15.73
CA THR A 27 24.52 -17.52 14.64
C THR A 27 25.77 -17.71 13.78
N GLY A 28 26.84 -16.95 14.05
CA GLY A 28 28.07 -16.96 13.25
C GLY A 28 28.00 -16.09 11.99
N SER A 29 26.97 -15.24 11.87
CA SER A 29 26.87 -14.23 10.81
C SER A 29 27.76 -13.02 11.13
N ARG A 30 28.30 -12.35 10.11
CA ARG A 30 29.21 -11.20 10.29
C ARG A 30 28.49 -9.89 9.96
N CYS A 31 28.43 -8.97 10.92
CA CYS A 31 28.02 -7.59 10.67
C CYS A 31 29.19 -6.81 10.06
N SER A 32 29.11 -6.46 8.78
CA SER A 32 30.20 -5.72 8.12
C SER A 32 30.10 -4.23 8.36
N ALA A 33 28.91 -3.66 8.25
CA ALA A 33 28.70 -2.23 8.39
C ALA A 33 27.40 -1.88 9.13
N ILE A 34 27.41 -0.71 9.77
CA ILE A 34 26.23 -0.10 10.38
C ILE A 34 26.17 1.36 9.91
N TYR A 35 25.04 1.77 9.35
CA TYR A 35 24.68 3.17 9.18
C TYR A 35 23.70 3.56 10.28
N VAL A 36 23.92 4.71 10.93
CA VAL A 36 23.03 5.22 11.97
C VAL A 36 22.65 6.65 11.63
N ASP A 37 21.35 6.90 11.53
CA ASP A 37 20.79 8.22 11.19
C ASP A 37 20.77 9.19 12.39
N ASP A 38 21.13 8.71 13.59
CA ASP A 38 21.18 9.49 14.82
C ASP A 38 22.63 9.76 15.23
N ASP A 39 23.06 11.02 15.12
CA ASP A 39 24.38 11.53 15.54
C ASP A 39 24.71 11.23 17.01
N GLN A 40 23.70 10.99 17.86
CA GLN A 40 23.88 10.73 19.29
C GLN A 40 24.14 9.26 19.60
N PHE A 41 23.93 8.38 18.63
CA PHE A 41 24.03 6.96 18.87
C PHE A 41 25.49 6.47 18.80
N VAL A 42 25.90 5.70 19.83
CA VAL A 42 27.22 5.08 19.89
C VAL A 42 27.04 3.56 19.83
N PRO A 43 27.53 2.88 18.78
CA PRO A 43 27.41 1.43 18.67
C PRO A 43 28.11 0.72 19.84
N PRO A 44 27.58 -0.43 20.31
CA PRO A 44 28.18 -1.15 21.42
C PRO A 44 29.64 -1.51 21.09
N SER A 45 30.55 -1.17 22.01
CA SER A 45 32.00 -1.39 21.85
C SER A 45 32.42 -2.86 21.67
N GLN A 46 31.48 -3.79 21.86
CA GLN A 46 31.69 -5.24 21.73
C GLN A 46 31.76 -5.72 20.26
N HIS A 47 31.46 -4.87 19.27
CA HIS A 47 31.49 -5.21 17.84
C HIS A 47 32.65 -4.54 17.10
N SER A 48 33.88 -4.70 17.59
CA SER A 48 35.09 -4.01 17.13
C SER A 48 35.54 -4.25 15.67
N THR A 49 34.81 -5.07 14.90
CA THR A 49 35.09 -5.33 13.47
C THR A 49 34.10 -4.68 12.51
N THR A 50 33.08 -4.01 13.03
CA THR A 50 32.01 -3.40 12.22
C THR A 50 32.36 -1.96 11.88
N SER A 51 32.34 -1.60 10.59
CA SER A 51 32.56 -0.23 10.14
C SER A 51 31.30 0.60 10.29
N VAL A 52 31.40 1.76 10.92
CA VAL A 52 30.32 2.75 10.94
C VAL A 52 30.41 3.55 9.64
N LEU A 53 29.33 3.57 8.87
CA LEU A 53 29.25 4.31 7.60
C LEU A 53 28.89 5.78 7.87
N SER A 54 29.47 6.69 7.09
CA SER A 54 29.17 8.12 7.21
C SER A 54 28.00 8.56 6.33
N ASP A 55 27.74 7.80 5.26
CA ASP A 55 26.64 8.01 4.33
C ASP A 55 25.97 6.66 4.03
N TRP A 56 24.64 6.63 3.96
CA TRP A 56 23.88 5.44 3.58
C TRP A 56 24.26 4.96 2.18
N ALA A 57 24.67 5.87 1.29
CA ALA A 57 25.03 5.54 -0.08
C ALA A 57 26.27 4.64 -0.16
N GLU A 58 27.10 4.60 0.88
CA GLU A 58 28.23 3.65 0.99
C GLU A 58 27.76 2.19 0.98
N ILE A 59 26.52 1.92 1.39
CA ILE A 59 25.91 0.58 1.34
C ILE A 59 25.80 0.07 -0.10
N LEU A 60 25.65 0.96 -1.08
CA LEU A 60 25.58 0.57 -2.50
C LEU A 60 26.89 -0.04 -3.02
N ALA A 61 28.01 0.16 -2.31
CA ALA A 61 29.29 -0.47 -2.65
C ALA A 61 29.42 -1.89 -2.07
N VAL A 62 28.49 -2.32 -1.22
CA VAL A 62 28.45 -3.66 -0.63
C VAL A 62 27.89 -4.66 -1.65
N SER A 63 28.23 -5.95 -1.50
CA SER A 63 27.70 -7.01 -2.37
C SER A 63 26.17 -7.07 -2.33
N ALA A 64 25.53 -7.29 -3.48
CA ALA A 64 24.07 -7.46 -3.56
C ALA A 64 23.54 -8.68 -2.76
N ASP A 65 24.40 -9.67 -2.51
CA ASP A 65 24.08 -10.85 -1.70
C ASP A 65 24.01 -10.54 -0.18
N THR A 66 24.48 -9.36 0.23
CA THR A 66 24.48 -8.95 1.63
C THR A 66 23.06 -8.61 2.08
N LYS A 67 22.65 -9.20 3.21
CA LYS A 67 21.33 -8.94 3.80
C LYS A 67 21.37 -7.61 4.53
N ILE A 68 20.43 -6.72 4.23
CA ILE A 68 20.34 -5.41 4.88
C ILE A 68 19.17 -5.41 5.84
N PHE A 69 19.45 -5.21 7.13
CA PHE A 69 18.43 -4.99 8.15
C PHE A 69 18.11 -3.49 8.21
N VAL A 70 16.87 -3.14 7.94
CA VAL A 70 16.39 -1.76 7.93
C VAL A 70 15.56 -1.51 9.18
N ALA A 71 16.02 -0.59 10.03
CA ALA A 71 15.34 -0.14 11.24
C ALA A 71 15.19 1.39 11.26
N LEU A 72 14.95 1.95 10.08
CA LEU A 72 14.54 3.33 9.90
C LEU A 72 13.02 3.45 10.06
N LYS A 73 12.56 4.61 10.51
CA LYS A 73 11.11 4.94 10.49
C LYS A 73 10.69 5.31 9.08
N LEU A 74 9.80 4.51 8.49
CA LEU A 74 9.35 4.66 7.11
C LEU A 74 8.18 5.64 6.97
N ASP A 75 7.84 6.38 8.03
CA ASP A 75 6.92 7.52 7.95
C ASP A 75 7.60 8.83 7.52
N GLU A 76 8.93 8.83 7.38
CA GLU A 76 9.72 9.95 6.89
C GLU A 76 10.13 9.76 5.42
N ASP A 77 9.85 10.76 4.57
CA ASP A 77 10.12 10.71 3.12
C ASP A 77 11.59 10.40 2.79
N SER A 78 12.54 10.93 3.57
CA SER A 78 13.98 10.67 3.41
C SER A 78 14.33 9.20 3.58
N HIS A 79 13.76 8.53 4.58
CA HIS A 79 13.97 7.09 4.79
C HIS A 79 13.30 6.26 3.70
N GLN A 80 12.11 6.68 3.25
CA GLN A 80 11.44 6.03 2.12
C GLN A 80 12.30 6.07 0.86
N ASP A 81 12.93 7.21 0.55
CA ASP A 81 13.83 7.36 -0.61
C ASP A 81 15.05 6.43 -0.53
N ILE A 82 15.64 6.29 0.66
CA ILE A 82 16.76 5.35 0.89
C ILE A 82 16.30 3.91 0.59
N VAL A 83 15.16 3.50 1.15
CA VAL A 83 14.63 2.13 0.94
C VAL A 83 14.27 1.90 -0.52
N ARG A 84 13.61 2.86 -1.20
CA ARG A 84 13.34 2.79 -2.64
C ARG A 84 14.62 2.55 -3.44
N SER A 85 15.67 3.32 -3.14
CA SER A 85 16.96 3.22 -3.82
C SER A 85 17.59 1.84 -3.63
N LEU A 86 17.59 1.32 -2.39
CA LEU A 86 18.15 0.00 -2.11
C LEU A 86 17.37 -1.13 -2.80
N VAL A 87 16.03 -1.13 -2.73
CA VAL A 87 15.20 -2.12 -3.42
C VAL A 87 15.42 -2.03 -4.93
N SER A 88 15.44 -0.83 -5.51
CA SER A 88 15.66 -0.63 -6.96
C SER A 88 17.01 -1.17 -7.46
N ASN A 89 18.01 -1.26 -6.58
CA ASN A 89 19.33 -1.84 -6.89
C ASN A 89 19.40 -3.36 -6.61
N GLY A 90 18.27 -4.02 -6.30
CA GLY A 90 18.18 -5.48 -6.13
C GLY A 90 18.64 -5.97 -4.76
N PHE A 91 18.82 -5.09 -3.76
CA PHE A 91 19.25 -5.52 -2.43
C PHE A 91 18.15 -6.30 -1.69
N SER A 92 18.58 -7.29 -0.91
CA SER A 92 17.68 -8.04 -0.01
C SER A 92 17.51 -7.29 1.32
N LEU A 93 16.32 -6.76 1.55
CA LEU A 93 15.99 -5.95 2.71
C LEU A 93 15.09 -6.71 3.70
N ILE A 94 15.45 -6.63 4.98
CA ILE A 94 14.68 -7.11 6.11
C ILE A 94 14.28 -5.88 6.93
N ILE A 95 13.03 -5.46 6.78
CA ILE A 95 12.52 -4.27 7.46
C ILE A 95 12.01 -4.70 8.84
N VAL A 96 12.63 -4.14 9.87
CA VAL A 96 12.37 -4.42 11.27
C VAL A 96 11.22 -3.56 11.75
N ASP A 97 10.13 -4.19 12.19
CA ASP A 97 8.93 -3.50 12.67
C ASP A 97 8.44 -2.35 11.76
N PRO A 98 8.15 -2.64 10.47
CA PRO A 98 7.78 -1.63 9.50
C PRO A 98 6.58 -0.78 9.94
N ASP A 99 6.72 0.54 9.85
CA ASP A 99 5.69 1.54 10.15
C ASP A 99 5.21 2.32 8.91
N ALA A 100 5.59 1.84 7.72
CA ALA A 100 5.16 2.35 6.43
C ALA A 100 3.62 2.43 6.31
N ASP A 101 3.12 3.42 5.57
CA ASP A 101 1.72 3.40 5.12
C ASP A 101 1.51 2.33 4.03
N SER A 102 0.24 1.95 3.82
CA SER A 102 -0.08 0.89 2.84
C SER A 102 0.29 1.27 1.41
N LEU A 103 0.23 2.57 1.06
CA LEU A 103 0.55 3.06 -0.28
C LEU A 103 2.04 2.87 -0.57
N PHE A 104 2.90 3.28 0.35
CA PHE A 104 4.34 3.09 0.26
C PHE A 104 4.72 1.60 0.30
N ALA A 105 4.04 0.80 1.12
CA ALA A 105 4.26 -0.64 1.15
C ALA A 105 3.98 -1.31 -0.20
N TYR A 106 2.87 -0.95 -0.86
CA TYR A 106 2.57 -1.42 -2.23
C TYR A 106 3.52 -0.85 -3.28
N GLU A 107 3.96 0.41 -3.13
CA GLU A 107 4.98 1.00 -4.00
C GLU A 107 6.27 0.17 -3.97
N LEU A 108 6.78 -0.13 -2.78
CA LEU A 108 7.97 -0.96 -2.62
C LEU A 108 7.77 -2.37 -3.19
N GLU A 109 6.59 -2.96 -3.05
CA GLU A 109 6.29 -4.26 -3.64
C GLU A 109 6.35 -4.23 -5.17
N MET A 110 5.89 -3.14 -5.80
CA MET A 110 6.03 -2.97 -7.26
C MET A 110 7.50 -2.87 -7.67
N ILE A 111 8.29 -2.04 -6.97
CA ILE A 111 9.74 -1.90 -7.24
C ILE A 111 10.46 -3.24 -7.04
N ARG A 112 10.08 -4.00 -6.01
CA ARG A 112 10.62 -5.33 -5.72
C ARG A 112 10.38 -6.30 -6.87
N LEU A 113 9.17 -6.31 -7.45
CA LEU A 113 8.83 -7.14 -8.60
C LEU A 113 9.62 -6.80 -9.87
N GLU A 114 10.09 -5.54 -10.01
CA GLU A 114 10.91 -5.10 -11.15
C GLU A 114 12.41 -5.35 -10.97
N SER A 115 12.89 -5.34 -9.72
CA SER A 115 14.30 -5.40 -9.36
C SER A 115 14.79 -6.79 -8.93
N ASP A 116 13.89 -7.77 -8.82
CA ASP A 116 14.13 -9.09 -8.21
C ASP A 116 14.66 -9.02 -6.76
N ALA A 117 14.49 -7.87 -6.10
CA ALA A 117 14.85 -7.69 -4.71
C ALA A 117 14.03 -8.63 -3.80
N VAL A 118 14.59 -8.91 -2.63
CA VAL A 118 13.88 -9.65 -1.58
C VAL A 118 13.50 -8.68 -0.49
N LEU A 119 12.23 -8.68 -0.11
CA LEU A 119 11.69 -7.77 0.89
C LEU A 119 10.95 -8.59 1.93
N LEU A 120 11.39 -8.49 3.17
CA LEU A 120 10.83 -9.20 4.31
C LEU A 120 10.40 -8.20 5.38
N ALA A 121 9.12 -8.22 5.74
CA ALA A 121 8.64 -7.58 6.96
C ALA A 121 8.96 -8.49 8.15
N LEU A 122 9.85 -8.04 9.05
CA LEU A 122 10.11 -8.72 10.32
C LEU A 122 9.22 -8.10 11.40
N CYS A 123 8.04 -8.68 11.59
CA CYS A 123 7.12 -8.33 12.67
C CYS A 123 7.28 -9.32 13.83
N PHE A 124 7.50 -8.80 15.04
CA PHE A 124 7.81 -9.64 16.20
C PHE A 124 6.61 -10.44 16.67
N ALA A 125 6.71 -11.76 16.48
CA ALA A 125 5.66 -12.71 16.77
C ALA A 125 5.48 -12.94 18.28
N GLY A 126 4.28 -12.64 18.79
CA GLY A 126 3.86 -13.08 20.12
C GLY A 126 3.38 -14.53 20.14
N ILE A 127 3.02 -15.08 18.97
CA ILE A 127 2.42 -16.39 18.83
C ILE A 127 3.00 -17.13 17.63
N THR A 128 3.12 -18.45 17.73
CA THR A 128 3.45 -19.36 16.62
C THR A 128 2.22 -20.13 16.14
N THR A 129 2.29 -20.71 14.94
CA THR A 129 1.27 -21.63 14.44
C THR A 129 1.04 -22.82 15.37
N GLU A 130 2.08 -23.27 16.08
CA GLU A 130 2.01 -24.37 17.06
C GLU A 130 1.18 -23.96 18.28
N ASP A 131 1.24 -22.70 18.69
CA ASP A 131 0.52 -22.16 19.84
C ASP A 131 -0.98 -21.94 19.58
N ILE A 132 -1.44 -21.99 18.34
CA ILE A 132 -2.82 -21.64 17.98
C ILE A 132 -3.71 -22.90 17.86
N GLY A 133 -3.11 -24.06 17.56
CA GLY A 133 -3.86 -25.29 17.39
C GLY A 133 -4.91 -25.20 16.28
N THR A 134 -5.95 -26.04 16.35
CA THR A 134 -7.07 -26.00 15.40
C THR A 134 -8.11 -24.96 15.82
N VAL A 135 -8.11 -23.80 15.16
CA VAL A 135 -9.13 -22.75 15.36
C VAL A 135 -10.40 -23.13 14.64
N SER A 136 -11.53 -23.20 15.36
CA SER A 136 -12.80 -23.63 14.76
C SER A 136 -13.63 -22.49 14.18
N GLN A 137 -13.77 -21.34 14.86
CA GLN A 137 -14.71 -20.29 14.42
C GLN A 137 -14.34 -18.84 14.82
N GLN A 138 -13.73 -18.63 16.00
CA GLN A 138 -13.49 -17.29 16.53
C GLN A 138 -12.15 -17.18 17.24
N ILE A 139 -11.47 -16.05 17.02
CA ILE A 139 -10.27 -15.64 17.73
C ILE A 139 -10.55 -14.29 18.37
N THR A 140 -10.25 -14.16 19.67
CA THR A 140 -10.32 -12.88 20.37
C THR A 140 -8.92 -12.44 20.78
N ILE A 141 -8.55 -11.22 20.44
CA ILE A 141 -7.28 -10.58 20.77
C ILE A 141 -7.57 -9.38 21.65
N ARG A 142 -6.93 -9.35 22.81
CA ARG A 142 -6.84 -8.15 23.64
C ARG A 142 -5.40 -7.68 23.61
N ALA A 143 -5.13 -6.69 22.77
CA ALA A 143 -3.80 -6.11 22.62
C ALA A 143 -3.38 -5.41 23.92
N SER A 144 -2.13 -5.62 24.33
CA SER A 144 -1.55 -4.89 25.46
C SER A 144 -1.40 -3.41 25.10
N GLY A 145 -2.16 -2.54 25.75
CA GLY A 145 -2.19 -1.12 25.41
C GLY A 145 -1.68 -0.21 26.53
N LEU A 146 -0.40 0.19 26.45
CA LEU A 146 0.08 1.39 27.16
C LEU A 146 -0.39 2.68 26.48
N THR A 147 -0.79 2.62 25.20
CA THR A 147 -1.16 3.80 24.41
C THR A 147 -2.37 3.52 23.53
N ARG A 148 -3.35 4.44 23.54
CA ARG A 148 -4.62 4.33 22.82
C ARG A 148 -4.66 5.15 21.52
N GLN A 149 -3.49 5.54 21.01
CA GLN A 149 -3.37 6.35 19.79
C GLN A 149 -3.69 5.49 18.57
N LEU A 150 -4.41 6.06 17.62
CA LEU A 150 -4.83 5.36 16.41
C LEU A 150 -3.65 4.83 15.59
N LYS A 151 -2.54 5.60 15.50
CA LYS A 151 -1.31 5.16 14.83
C LYS A 151 -0.75 3.87 15.45
N VAL A 152 -0.68 3.80 16.78
CA VAL A 152 -0.20 2.60 17.49
C VAL A 152 -1.15 1.43 17.30
N ILE A 153 -2.47 1.67 17.40
CA ILE A 153 -3.51 0.65 17.17
C ILE A 153 -3.39 0.06 15.76
N THR A 154 -3.18 0.89 14.73
CA THR A 154 -3.03 0.41 13.35
C THR A 154 -1.76 -0.44 13.19
N ALA A 155 -0.65 -0.06 13.82
CA ALA A 155 0.59 -0.83 13.77
C ALA A 155 0.43 -2.17 14.51
N ASP A 156 -0.18 -2.15 15.70
CA ASP A 156 -0.44 -3.35 16.49
C ASP A 156 -1.34 -4.35 15.77
N LEU A 157 -2.44 -3.87 15.17
CA LEU A 157 -3.31 -4.72 14.37
C LEU A 157 -2.58 -5.27 13.14
N THR A 158 -1.77 -4.45 12.46
CA THR A 158 -0.99 -4.89 11.28
C THR A 158 -0.09 -6.07 11.66
N ARG A 159 0.65 -5.98 12.78
CA ARG A 159 1.50 -7.07 13.27
C ARG A 159 0.71 -8.33 13.58
N ASP A 160 -0.43 -8.20 14.27
CA ASP A 160 -1.28 -9.33 14.64
C ASP A 160 -1.86 -10.01 13.38
N LEU A 161 -2.28 -9.23 12.38
CA LEU A 161 -2.78 -9.75 11.11
C LEU A 161 -1.72 -10.49 10.31
N ILE A 162 -0.46 -10.02 10.30
CA ILE A 162 0.64 -10.72 9.63
C ILE A 162 0.93 -12.05 10.31
N GLN A 163 0.99 -12.06 11.64
CA GLN A 163 1.24 -13.28 12.41
C GLN A 163 0.15 -14.32 12.23
N LEU A 164 -1.09 -13.87 12.22
CA LEU A 164 -2.25 -14.74 12.12
C LEU A 164 -2.61 -15.07 10.67
N GLY A 165 -2.15 -14.30 9.69
CA GLY A 165 -2.54 -14.41 8.29
C GLY A 165 -2.40 -15.83 7.73
N ALA A 166 -1.31 -16.51 8.07
CA ALA A 166 -1.05 -17.90 7.67
C ALA A 166 -2.11 -18.90 8.19
N ILE A 167 -2.84 -18.55 9.25
CA ILE A 167 -3.81 -19.41 9.94
C ILE A 167 -5.24 -18.99 9.64
N VAL A 168 -5.50 -17.68 9.76
CA VAL A 168 -6.84 -17.12 9.63
C VAL A 168 -7.21 -16.82 8.19
N GLY A 169 -6.23 -16.77 7.28
CA GLY A 169 -6.41 -16.41 5.89
C GLY A 169 -6.65 -14.91 5.69
N GLU A 170 -7.16 -14.56 4.52
CA GLU A 170 -7.33 -13.16 4.12
C GLU A 170 -8.57 -12.52 4.76
N SER A 171 -8.42 -11.25 5.14
CA SER A 171 -9.52 -10.42 5.65
C SER A 171 -10.49 -10.06 4.52
N LYS A 172 -11.80 -10.23 4.78
CA LYS A 172 -12.88 -9.94 3.83
C LYS A 172 -13.66 -8.69 4.23
N TYR A 173 -13.97 -8.58 5.51
CA TYR A 173 -14.69 -7.42 6.03
C TYR A 173 -14.04 -6.91 7.30
N LEU A 174 -14.14 -5.59 7.51
CA LEU A 174 -13.70 -4.91 8.72
C LEU A 174 -14.83 -4.06 9.29
N TYR A 175 -15.07 -4.17 10.59
CA TYR A 175 -15.95 -3.30 11.34
C TYR A 175 -15.24 -2.82 12.60
N ALA A 176 -15.14 -1.51 12.78
CA ALA A 176 -14.58 -0.88 13.96
C ALA A 176 -15.64 -0.08 14.71
N LEU A 177 -15.60 -0.16 16.04
CA LEU A 177 -16.48 0.55 16.96
C LEU A 177 -15.63 1.21 18.05
N ALA A 178 -15.82 2.52 18.24
CA ALA A 178 -15.17 3.30 19.29
C ALA A 178 -16.20 4.13 20.06
N PRO A 179 -16.74 3.64 21.19
CA PRO A 179 -17.81 4.32 21.92
C PRO A 179 -17.36 5.71 22.41
N GLY A 180 -18.24 6.70 22.29
CA GLY A 180 -18.00 8.06 22.81
C GLY A 180 -17.11 8.96 21.95
N THR A 181 -16.74 8.53 20.75
CA THR A 181 -15.86 9.30 19.86
C THR A 181 -16.66 10.21 18.92
N SER A 182 -16.25 11.47 18.80
CA SER A 182 -16.79 12.41 17.80
C SER A 182 -15.89 12.43 16.56
N PHE A 183 -16.49 12.56 15.37
CA PHE A 183 -15.75 12.62 14.10
C PHE A 183 -15.58 14.08 13.64
N PRO A 184 -14.41 14.44 13.08
CA PRO A 184 -13.26 13.59 12.73
C PRO A 184 -12.37 13.23 13.93
N VAL A 185 -11.84 12.01 13.95
CA VAL A 185 -10.93 11.51 14.98
C VAL A 185 -9.50 12.01 14.70
N SER A 186 -8.88 12.66 15.70
CA SER A 186 -7.46 13.05 15.62
C SER A 186 -6.57 11.80 15.64
N PRO A 187 -5.46 11.74 14.88
CA PRO A 187 -4.53 10.61 14.90
C PRO A 187 -3.95 10.31 16.29
N ASN A 188 -3.89 11.34 17.15
CA ASN A 188 -3.36 11.26 18.51
C ASN A 188 -4.45 11.08 19.58
N ALA A 189 -5.71 10.90 19.20
CA ALA A 189 -6.79 10.68 20.16
C ALA A 189 -6.61 9.32 20.87
N GLU A 190 -6.85 9.30 22.18
CA GLU A 190 -6.98 8.04 22.92
C GLU A 190 -8.35 7.43 22.65
N LEU A 191 -8.37 6.23 22.06
CA LEU A 191 -9.59 5.55 21.65
C LEU A 191 -9.66 4.17 22.31
N ASP A 192 -10.80 3.88 22.94
CA ASP A 192 -11.18 2.51 23.26
C ASP A 192 -11.88 1.94 22.00
N ILE A 193 -11.23 0.99 21.32
CA ILE A 193 -11.69 0.47 20.03
C ILE A 193 -11.86 -1.04 20.12
N SER A 194 -13.01 -1.50 19.65
CA SER A 194 -13.26 -2.90 19.28
C SER A 194 -13.36 -3.02 17.77
N ILE A 195 -12.59 -3.95 17.21
CA ILE A 195 -12.50 -4.23 15.78
C ILE A 195 -12.93 -5.67 15.58
N THR A 196 -13.84 -5.90 14.64
CA THR A 196 -14.24 -7.23 14.18
C THR A 196 -13.83 -7.38 12.73
N LEU A 197 -12.99 -8.36 12.45
CA LEU A 197 -12.62 -8.76 11.10
C LEU A 197 -13.29 -10.10 10.78
N GLU A 198 -13.91 -10.19 9.61
CA GLU A 198 -14.39 -11.46 9.06
C GLU A 198 -13.43 -11.90 7.96
N MET A 199 -12.88 -13.10 8.11
CA MET A 199 -11.95 -13.69 7.16
C MET A 199 -12.70 -14.45 6.06
N ARG A 200 -12.06 -14.69 4.93
CA ARG A 200 -12.68 -15.40 3.78
C ARG A 200 -13.08 -16.84 4.08
N ASN A 201 -12.37 -17.50 4.99
CA ASN A 201 -12.70 -18.84 5.45
C ASN A 201 -13.83 -18.86 6.49
N GLY A 202 -14.42 -17.71 6.83
CA GLY A 202 -15.50 -17.57 7.80
C GLY A 202 -15.05 -17.42 9.25
N ILE A 203 -13.74 -17.42 9.53
CA ILE A 203 -13.21 -17.13 10.87
C ILE A 203 -13.48 -15.67 11.22
N VAL A 204 -14.00 -15.43 12.42
CA VAL A 204 -14.20 -14.07 12.96
C VAL A 204 -13.09 -13.74 13.94
N LEU A 205 -12.35 -12.67 13.67
CA LEU A 205 -11.31 -12.13 14.52
C LEU A 205 -11.85 -10.90 15.25
N GLN A 206 -11.98 -10.99 16.58
CA GLN A 206 -12.31 -9.87 17.44
C GLN A 206 -11.04 -9.31 18.05
N TRP A 207 -10.65 -8.11 17.65
CA TRP A 207 -9.49 -7.40 18.18
C TRP A 207 -9.96 -6.23 19.04
N SER A 208 -9.35 -6.03 20.19
CA SER A 208 -9.66 -4.91 21.07
C SER A 208 -8.41 -4.41 21.76
N ASN A 209 -8.34 -3.10 22.01
CA ASN A 209 -7.30 -2.55 22.86
C ASN A 209 -7.68 -2.81 24.33
N SER A 210 -6.80 -3.47 25.09
CA SER A 210 -7.08 -3.84 26.48
C SER A 210 -7.10 -2.64 27.42
N ASP A 211 -7.63 -2.85 28.63
CA ASP A 211 -7.60 -1.84 29.68
C ASP A 211 -6.16 -1.53 30.12
N LYS A 212 -5.92 -0.32 30.66
CA LYS A 212 -4.56 0.20 30.98
C LYS A 212 -3.77 -0.68 31.96
N THR A 213 -4.42 -1.64 32.60
CA THR A 213 -3.87 -2.58 33.58
C THR A 213 -3.21 -3.80 32.94
N HIS A 214 -3.46 -4.09 31.66
CA HIS A 214 -2.94 -5.27 30.98
C HIS A 214 -1.66 -4.96 30.20
N THR A 215 -0.53 -5.49 30.69
CA THR A 215 0.78 -5.43 30.00
C THR A 215 0.95 -6.50 28.94
N ASN A 216 0.09 -7.52 28.95
CA ASN A 216 0.21 -8.71 28.13
C ASN A 216 -0.88 -8.74 27.06
N THR A 217 -0.54 -9.23 25.87
CA THR A 217 -1.53 -9.49 24.83
C THR A 217 -2.17 -10.85 25.09
N GLU A 218 -3.49 -10.86 25.19
CA GLU A 218 -4.27 -12.06 25.46
C GLU A 218 -4.91 -12.58 24.19
N TYR A 219 -4.81 -13.89 23.95
CA TYR A 219 -5.41 -14.55 22.81
C TYR A 219 -6.36 -15.64 23.30
N THR A 220 -7.62 -15.58 22.88
CA THR A 220 -8.63 -16.60 23.19
C THR A 220 -8.99 -17.35 21.91
N PHE A 221 -8.81 -18.68 21.93
CA PHE A 221 -9.12 -19.58 20.81
C PHE A 221 -10.11 -20.64 21.26
N SER A 222 -11.29 -20.73 20.63
CA SER A 222 -12.22 -21.85 20.83
C SER A 222 -12.43 -22.27 22.31
N ASP A 223 -12.72 -21.29 23.17
CA ASP A 223 -12.89 -21.39 24.63
C ASP A 223 -11.63 -21.62 25.49
N GLU A 224 -10.45 -21.79 24.88
CA GLU A 224 -9.17 -21.82 25.60
C GLU A 224 -8.53 -20.42 25.62
N GLN A 225 -8.32 -19.89 26.82
CA GLN A 225 -7.64 -18.61 27.04
C GLN A 225 -6.15 -18.85 27.18
N ARG A 226 -5.35 -18.27 26.28
CA ARG A 226 -3.88 -18.31 26.33
C ARG A 226 -3.34 -16.91 26.55
N VAL A 227 -2.56 -16.74 27.61
CA VAL A 227 -1.92 -15.46 27.93
C VAL A 227 -0.50 -15.52 27.39
N HIS A 228 -0.19 -14.65 26.44
CA HIS A 228 1.15 -14.54 25.90
C HIS A 228 1.89 -13.41 26.62
N PRO A 229 3.22 -13.54 26.84
CA PRO A 229 4.02 -12.46 27.39
C PRO A 229 3.92 -11.21 26.50
N PRO A 230 4.31 -10.03 27.03
CA PRO A 230 4.41 -8.82 26.23
C PRO A 230 5.25 -9.10 24.99
N ARG A 231 4.89 -8.47 23.87
CA ARG A 231 5.67 -8.56 22.64
C ARG A 231 7.11 -8.17 22.98
N SER A 232 8.01 -9.14 22.88
CA SER A 232 9.41 -8.98 23.23
C SER A 232 10.25 -9.76 22.23
N PHE A 233 11.39 -9.17 21.88
CA PHE A 233 12.40 -9.82 21.09
C PHE A 233 12.87 -11.13 21.71
N SER A 234 12.80 -11.24 23.04
CA SER A 234 13.27 -12.41 23.81
C SER A 234 12.49 -13.70 23.54
N HIS A 235 11.42 -13.66 22.72
CA HIS A 235 10.62 -14.83 22.41
C HIS A 235 11.36 -15.85 21.51
N ASP A 236 11.15 -17.14 21.78
CA ASP A 236 11.78 -18.26 21.05
C ASP A 236 11.38 -18.30 19.56
N SER A 237 10.15 -17.89 19.24
CA SER A 237 9.67 -17.76 17.86
C SER A 237 10.50 -16.78 17.04
N THR A 238 10.78 -15.59 17.60
CA THR A 238 11.64 -14.58 16.99
C THR A 238 13.05 -15.11 16.79
N ASN A 239 13.58 -15.89 17.75
CA ASN A 239 14.87 -16.55 17.60
C ASN A 239 14.89 -17.53 16.42
N LYS A 240 13.85 -18.36 16.29
CA LYS A 240 13.70 -19.30 15.17
C LYS A 240 13.59 -18.58 13.83
N GLN A 241 12.79 -17.51 13.76
CA GLN A 241 12.67 -16.69 12.55
C GLN A 241 13.99 -16.04 12.17
N LEU A 242 14.70 -15.41 13.11
CA LEU A 242 16.01 -14.81 12.86
C LEU A 242 17.03 -15.87 12.43
N ALA A 243 17.09 -17.01 13.11
CA ALA A 243 17.97 -18.11 12.72
C ALA A 243 17.66 -18.62 11.31
N ALA A 244 16.37 -18.74 10.96
CA ALA A 244 15.94 -19.07 9.60
C ALA A 244 16.39 -17.99 8.61
N ILE A 245 16.19 -16.71 8.91
CA ILE A 245 16.62 -15.58 8.06
C ILE A 245 18.13 -15.58 7.85
N PHE A 246 18.94 -15.85 8.89
CA PHE A 246 20.40 -15.88 8.74
C PHE A 246 20.90 -17.12 7.99
N SER A 247 20.18 -18.25 8.09
CA SER A 247 20.57 -19.50 7.44
C SER A 247 19.97 -19.71 6.04
N SER A 248 18.87 -19.04 5.70
CA SER A 248 18.16 -19.21 4.44
C SER A 248 18.84 -18.50 3.27
N SER A 249 18.60 -19.02 2.08
CA SER A 249 18.91 -18.32 0.83
C SER A 249 17.83 -17.25 0.56
N ASN A 250 18.20 -16.18 -0.15
CA ASN A 250 17.31 -15.04 -0.41
C ASN A 250 15.97 -15.46 -1.05
N SER A 251 15.94 -16.53 -1.86
CA SER A 251 14.72 -17.01 -2.53
C SER A 251 13.62 -17.52 -1.60
N GLU A 252 13.92 -17.88 -0.34
CA GLU A 252 12.93 -18.42 0.59
C GLU A 252 12.17 -17.32 1.37
N LEU A 253 12.60 -16.06 1.25
CA LEU A 253 12.12 -14.94 2.08
C LEU A 253 11.10 -14.03 1.36
N SER A 254 10.67 -14.37 0.14
CA SER A 254 10.07 -13.39 -0.79
C SER A 254 8.58 -13.06 -0.58
N SER A 255 7.84 -13.71 0.34
CA SER A 255 6.38 -13.57 0.40
C SER A 255 5.82 -12.66 1.50
N SER A 256 6.62 -12.25 2.51
CA SER A 256 6.02 -11.59 3.69
C SER A 256 5.71 -10.10 3.49
N TRP A 257 6.37 -9.41 2.56
CA TRP A 257 6.14 -7.96 2.39
C TRP A 257 4.76 -7.63 1.83
N LEU A 258 4.30 -8.39 0.83
CA LEU A 258 2.95 -8.23 0.30
C LEU A 258 1.88 -8.52 1.35
N GLU A 259 2.11 -9.50 2.22
CA GLU A 259 1.24 -9.77 3.38
C GLU A 259 1.22 -8.58 4.35
N TYR A 260 2.38 -7.96 4.59
CA TYR A 260 2.47 -6.71 5.36
C TYR A 260 1.64 -5.58 4.71
N ALA A 261 1.79 -5.34 3.41
CA ALA A 261 1.05 -4.30 2.70
C ALA A 261 -0.48 -4.50 2.80
N LYS A 262 -0.96 -5.73 2.59
CA LYS A 262 -2.38 -6.09 2.75
C LYS A 262 -2.88 -5.90 4.19
N ALA A 263 -2.10 -6.36 5.17
CA ALA A 263 -2.44 -6.21 6.58
C ALA A 263 -2.49 -4.73 7.00
N ARG A 264 -1.55 -3.94 6.49
CA ARG A 264 -1.46 -2.50 6.73
C ARG A 264 -2.65 -1.75 6.12
N GLU A 265 -2.98 -2.04 4.87
CA GLU A 265 -4.17 -1.49 4.20
C GLU A 265 -5.45 -1.81 5.00
N THR A 266 -5.58 -3.06 5.45
CA THR A 266 -6.70 -3.49 6.29
C THR A 266 -6.78 -2.65 7.56
N ALA A 267 -5.66 -2.45 8.27
CA ALA A 267 -5.63 -1.62 9.46
C ALA A 267 -5.94 -0.14 9.18
N GLU A 268 -5.52 0.39 8.03
CA GLU A 268 -5.82 1.77 7.61
C GLU A 268 -7.30 2.00 7.27
N MET A 269 -8.11 0.95 7.14
CA MET A 269 -9.56 1.07 6.97
C MET A 269 -10.31 1.33 8.29
N ILE A 270 -9.65 1.23 9.46
CA ILE A 270 -10.25 1.51 10.77
C ILE A 270 -10.91 2.91 10.83
N PRO A 271 -10.23 4.03 10.49
CA PRO A 271 -10.82 5.36 10.57
C PRO A 271 -12.03 5.51 9.63
N LEU A 272 -12.00 4.83 8.48
CA LEU A 272 -13.10 4.84 7.53
C LEU A 272 -14.32 4.07 8.05
N SER A 273 -14.10 2.90 8.66
CA SER A 273 -15.16 2.12 9.31
C SER A 273 -15.77 2.91 10.46
N LEU A 274 -14.94 3.51 11.30
CA LEU A 274 -15.35 4.36 12.41
C LEU A 274 -16.21 5.53 11.90
N LYS A 275 -15.73 6.27 10.89
CA LYS A 275 -16.45 7.41 10.30
C LYS A 275 -17.80 7.04 9.70
N LYS A 276 -17.90 5.86 9.06
CA LYS A 276 -19.15 5.41 8.42
C LYS A 276 -20.10 4.68 9.37
N GLY A 277 -19.60 4.20 10.52
CA GLY A 277 -20.37 3.40 11.47
C GLY A 277 -20.93 2.11 10.88
N ARG A 278 -20.25 1.52 9.90
CA ARG A 278 -20.69 0.30 9.21
C ARG A 278 -19.51 -0.54 8.75
N GLN A 279 -19.77 -1.81 8.47
CA GLN A 279 -18.82 -2.75 7.92
C GLN A 279 -18.27 -2.26 6.56
N ILE A 280 -16.96 -2.36 6.39
CA ILE A 280 -16.23 -2.05 5.17
C ILE A 280 -15.81 -3.36 4.53
N GLU A 281 -16.16 -3.54 3.25
CA GLU A 281 -15.65 -4.64 2.44
C GLU A 281 -14.21 -4.32 2.03
N LEU A 282 -13.32 -5.27 2.28
CA LEU A 282 -11.92 -5.20 1.90
C LEU A 282 -11.77 -5.83 0.53
N PHE A 283 -11.17 -5.09 -0.40
CA PHE A 283 -10.93 -5.58 -1.75
C PHE A 283 -9.57 -6.27 -1.79
N ASP A 284 -9.56 -7.52 -2.24
CA ASP A 284 -8.35 -8.35 -2.33
C ASP A 284 -7.76 -8.37 -3.75
N THR A 285 -8.17 -7.42 -4.59
CA THR A 285 -7.52 -7.27 -5.89
C THR A 285 -6.12 -6.75 -5.63
N HIS A 286 -5.13 -7.63 -5.76
CA HIS A 286 -3.72 -7.23 -5.91
C HIS A 286 -3.69 -6.06 -6.89
N PRO A 287 -3.16 -4.90 -6.48
CA PRO A 287 -3.12 -3.73 -7.36
C PRO A 287 -2.25 -4.07 -8.55
N THR A 288 -2.88 -4.53 -9.63
CA THR A 288 -2.19 -4.75 -10.89
C THR A 288 -2.14 -3.43 -11.62
N GLU A 289 -1.03 -3.16 -12.31
CA GLU A 289 -0.90 -2.01 -13.21
C GLU A 289 -2.09 -1.95 -14.19
N THR A 290 -2.60 -3.11 -14.60
CA THR A 290 -3.80 -3.21 -15.44
C THR A 290 -5.06 -2.59 -14.84
N ASP A 291 -5.26 -2.65 -13.52
CA ASP A 291 -6.45 -2.09 -12.88
C ASP A 291 -6.32 -0.58 -12.66
N ALA A 292 -5.13 -0.11 -12.27
CA ALA A 292 -4.81 1.31 -12.25
C ALA A 292 -4.98 1.92 -13.66
N PHE A 293 -4.48 1.23 -14.69
CA PHE A 293 -4.60 1.65 -16.08
C PHE A 293 -6.05 1.67 -16.56
N LYS A 294 -6.88 0.69 -16.17
CA LYS A 294 -8.33 0.71 -16.46
C LYS A 294 -9.02 1.90 -15.78
N GLY A 295 -8.65 2.22 -14.54
CA GLY A 295 -9.15 3.37 -13.81
C GLY A 295 -8.83 4.68 -14.53
N VAL A 296 -7.55 4.88 -14.90
CA VAL A 296 -7.09 6.07 -15.63
C VAL A 296 -7.72 6.13 -17.03
N MET A 297 -7.83 5.00 -17.75
CA MET A 297 -8.50 4.97 -19.06
C MET A 297 -9.99 5.26 -18.97
N SER A 298 -10.68 4.78 -17.93
CA SER A 298 -12.09 5.08 -17.67
C SER A 298 -12.29 6.56 -17.38
N GLY A 299 -11.45 7.13 -16.50
CA GLY A 299 -11.46 8.56 -16.17
C GLY A 299 -11.19 9.44 -17.40
N ALA A 300 -10.14 9.13 -18.17
CA ALA A 300 -9.80 9.86 -19.39
C ALA A 300 -10.90 9.74 -20.46
N GLY A 301 -11.50 8.55 -20.60
CA GLY A 301 -12.63 8.33 -21.52
C GLY A 301 -13.87 9.14 -21.13
N CYS A 302 -14.22 9.18 -19.84
CA CYS A 302 -15.32 9.98 -19.32
C CYS A 302 -15.06 11.48 -19.50
N PHE A 303 -13.85 11.95 -19.19
CA PHE A 303 -13.46 13.33 -19.40
C PHE A 303 -13.54 13.74 -20.88
N LEU A 304 -13.06 12.90 -21.80
CA LEU A 304 -13.13 13.17 -23.23
C LEU A 304 -14.60 13.21 -23.72
N LEU A 305 -15.46 12.34 -23.21
CA LEU A 305 -16.91 12.39 -23.48
C LEU A 305 -17.54 13.70 -22.99
N LEU A 306 -17.28 14.10 -21.74
CA LEU A 306 -17.79 15.36 -21.18
C LEU A 306 -17.27 16.57 -21.95
N LEU A 307 -16.00 16.57 -22.34
CA LEU A 307 -15.40 17.63 -23.15
C LEU A 307 -16.06 17.70 -24.54
N THR A 308 -16.29 16.55 -25.18
CA THR A 308 -16.96 16.51 -26.48
C THR A 308 -18.41 17.02 -26.38
N LEU A 309 -19.13 16.60 -25.34
CA LEU A 309 -20.50 17.06 -25.07
C LEU A 309 -20.52 18.57 -24.78
N GLY A 310 -19.56 19.07 -24.02
CA GLY A 310 -19.39 20.50 -23.73
C GLY A 310 -19.11 21.33 -24.98
N VAL A 311 -18.26 20.84 -25.89
CA VAL A 311 -17.99 21.48 -27.18
C VAL A 311 -19.25 21.52 -28.04
N ILE A 312 -20.00 20.42 -28.14
CA ILE A 312 -21.29 20.39 -28.86
C ILE A 312 -22.27 21.38 -28.24
N GLY A 313 -22.34 21.45 -26.91
CA GLY A 313 -23.18 22.41 -26.18
C GLY A 313 -22.81 23.86 -26.49
N LEU A 314 -21.51 24.20 -26.49
CA LEU A 314 -21.02 25.54 -26.84
C LEU A 314 -21.34 25.93 -28.28
N PHE A 315 -21.23 24.99 -29.22
CA PHE A 315 -21.62 25.26 -30.60
C PHE A 315 -23.12 25.43 -30.75
N ALA A 316 -23.92 24.62 -30.05
CA ALA A 316 -25.38 24.76 -30.05
C ALA A 316 -25.82 26.12 -29.48
N THR A 317 -25.21 26.59 -28.38
CA THR A 317 -25.52 27.92 -27.83
C THR A 317 -25.11 29.03 -28.79
N PHE A 318 -23.95 28.93 -29.41
CA PHE A 318 -23.50 29.90 -30.41
C PHE A 318 -24.44 29.96 -31.63
N ASP A 319 -24.90 28.81 -32.12
CA ASP A 319 -25.89 28.74 -33.20
C ASP A 319 -27.23 29.36 -32.78
N THR A 320 -27.70 29.11 -31.55
CA THR A 320 -28.94 29.74 -31.07
C THR A 320 -28.85 31.27 -31.00
N MET A 321 -27.69 31.81 -30.62
CA MET A 321 -27.43 33.26 -30.64
C MET A 321 -27.37 33.82 -32.07
N ARG A 322 -26.78 33.09 -33.01
CA ARG A 322 -26.76 33.48 -34.43
C ARG A 322 -28.16 33.45 -35.07
N LEU A 323 -28.98 32.48 -34.69
CA LEU A 323 -30.36 32.34 -35.15
C LEU A 323 -31.26 33.49 -34.66
N SER A 324 -31.03 34.04 -33.47
CA SER A 324 -31.77 35.23 -33.02
C SER A 324 -31.44 36.45 -33.89
N ASP A 325 -30.16 36.69 -34.18
CA ASP A 325 -29.75 37.85 -35.01
C ASP A 325 -30.35 37.78 -36.42
N LEU A 326 -30.36 36.59 -37.03
CA LEU A 326 -30.97 36.38 -38.35
C LEU A 326 -32.48 36.56 -38.35
N ARG A 327 -33.16 36.22 -37.24
CA ARG A 327 -34.61 36.40 -37.10
C ARG A 327 -34.97 37.88 -37.06
N ASP A 328 -34.20 38.69 -36.35
CA ASP A 328 -34.41 40.14 -36.27
C ASP A 328 -34.16 40.82 -37.62
N LEU A 329 -33.17 40.32 -38.38
CA LEU A 329 -32.89 40.79 -39.74
C LEU A 329 -34.00 40.41 -40.74
N HIS A 330 -34.61 39.23 -40.60
CA HIS A 330 -35.77 38.84 -41.40
C HIS A 330 -37.02 39.67 -41.07
N GLN A 331 -37.26 40.02 -39.81
CA GLN A 331 -38.38 40.86 -39.40
C GLN A 331 -38.24 42.30 -39.91
N THR A 332 -37.03 42.84 -39.90
CA THR A 332 -36.73 44.17 -40.50
C THR A 332 -36.77 44.14 -42.02
N ALA A 333 -36.36 43.05 -42.67
CA ALA A 333 -36.46 42.90 -44.12
C ALA A 333 -37.92 42.74 -44.62
N GLN A 334 -38.79 42.06 -43.87
CA GLN A 334 -40.21 41.92 -44.22
C GLN A 334 -41.00 43.23 -44.14
N SER A 335 -40.49 44.23 -43.42
CA SER A 335 -41.07 45.57 -43.36
C SER A 335 -40.57 46.50 -44.48
N ALA A 336 -39.60 46.07 -45.30
CA ALA A 336 -39.10 46.82 -46.45
C ALA A 336 -39.71 46.32 -47.78
N PRO A 337 -40.23 47.20 -48.65
CA PRO A 337 -40.89 46.79 -49.90
C PRO A 337 -39.89 46.30 -50.96
N THR A 338 -40.01 45.02 -51.29
CA THR A 338 -39.58 44.32 -52.52
C THR A 338 -38.26 44.78 -53.17
N ALA A 339 -37.14 44.26 -52.66
CA ALA A 339 -35.92 44.11 -53.44
C ALA A 339 -35.61 42.63 -53.62
N VAL A 340 -35.59 42.19 -54.88
CA VAL A 340 -35.29 40.82 -55.30
C VAL A 340 -33.81 40.54 -55.02
N LEU A 341 -33.51 39.75 -53.98
CA LEU A 341 -32.17 39.22 -53.76
C LEU A 341 -32.16 37.70 -53.77
N ASN A 342 -31.31 37.20 -54.65
CA ASN A 342 -31.02 35.81 -54.95
C ASN A 342 -29.87 35.35 -54.05
N GLU A 343 -30.17 34.95 -52.82
CA GLU A 343 -29.15 34.41 -51.89
C GLU A 343 -29.32 32.90 -51.70
N ARG A 344 -28.48 32.14 -52.41
CA ARG A 344 -28.18 30.74 -52.09
C ARG A 344 -27.46 30.71 -50.74
N SER A 345 -28.19 30.52 -49.65
CA SER A 345 -27.57 30.17 -48.38
C SER A 345 -26.85 28.81 -48.53
N PRO A 346 -25.60 28.69 -48.06
CA PRO A 346 -24.82 27.47 -48.24
C PRO A 346 -25.36 26.37 -47.33
N ILE A 347 -26.02 25.39 -47.93
CA ILE A 347 -26.52 24.15 -47.31
C ILE A 347 -25.46 23.43 -46.46
N LEU A 348 -24.17 23.70 -46.70
CA LEU A 348 -23.01 23.17 -45.96
C LEU A 348 -23.02 23.49 -44.45
N LEU A 349 -23.61 24.60 -44.01
CA LEU A 349 -23.71 24.91 -42.58
C LEU A 349 -24.77 24.06 -41.84
N ARG A 350 -25.75 23.52 -42.58
CA ARG A 350 -26.91 22.81 -42.00
C ARG A 350 -26.65 21.34 -41.67
N LEU A 351 -25.52 20.77 -42.12
CA LEU A 351 -25.10 19.39 -41.84
C LEU A 351 -24.11 19.26 -40.67
N TRP A 352 -23.92 20.32 -39.88
CA TRP A 352 -23.00 20.37 -38.75
C TRP A 352 -23.01 19.12 -37.83
N PRO A 353 -24.16 18.59 -37.36
CA PRO A 353 -24.12 17.48 -36.40
C PRO A 353 -23.59 16.16 -37.01
N VAL A 354 -23.53 16.06 -38.34
CA VAL A 354 -23.06 14.86 -39.02
C VAL A 354 -21.52 14.80 -39.08
N TYR A 355 -20.82 15.94 -39.15
CA TYR A 355 -19.36 15.96 -39.29
C TYR A 355 -18.61 15.37 -38.09
N PRO A 356 -18.94 15.68 -36.82
CA PRO A 356 -18.29 15.05 -35.67
C PRO A 356 -18.51 13.54 -35.63
N PHE A 357 -19.72 13.09 -36.00
CA PHE A 357 -20.04 11.67 -36.05
C PHE A 357 -19.27 10.94 -37.15
N LEU A 358 -19.16 11.55 -38.33
CA LEU A 358 -18.41 11.00 -39.46
C LEU A 358 -16.89 10.95 -39.14
N LEU A 359 -16.37 12.00 -38.50
CA LEU A 359 -14.98 12.06 -38.04
C LEU A 359 -14.68 11.02 -36.95
N PHE A 360 -15.62 10.79 -36.02
CA PHE A 360 -15.53 9.71 -35.03
C PHE A 360 -15.50 8.32 -35.68
N LEU A 361 -16.39 8.05 -36.66
CA LEU A 361 -16.39 6.79 -37.41
C LEU A 361 -15.08 6.57 -38.16
N VAL A 362 -14.51 7.63 -38.75
CA VAL A 362 -13.20 7.57 -39.43
C VAL A 362 -12.09 7.21 -38.43
N PHE A 363 -12.07 7.80 -37.23
CA PHE A 363 -11.07 7.46 -36.21
C PHE A 363 -11.20 6.02 -35.69
N GLN A 364 -12.43 5.53 -35.48
CA GLN A 364 -12.65 4.13 -35.08
C GLN A 364 -12.17 3.16 -36.16
N PHE A 365 -12.43 3.49 -37.43
CA PHE A 365 -11.96 2.71 -38.56
C PHE A 365 -10.43 2.68 -38.65
N LEU A 366 -9.77 3.85 -38.53
CA LEU A 366 -8.30 3.95 -38.50
C LEU A 366 -7.69 3.12 -37.35
N ARG A 367 -8.29 3.17 -36.16
CA ARG A 367 -7.84 2.38 -35.01
C ARG A 367 -7.92 0.87 -35.29
N GLY A 368 -8.96 0.43 -35.99
CA GLY A 368 -9.10 -0.95 -36.46
C GLY A 368 -7.98 -1.37 -37.41
N ILE A 369 -7.62 -0.51 -38.36
CA ILE A 369 -6.53 -0.76 -39.32
C ILE A 369 -5.18 -0.86 -38.61
N ILE A 370 -4.87 0.05 -37.69
CA ILE A 370 -3.60 0.06 -36.96
C ILE A 370 -3.45 -1.20 -36.11
N LYS A 371 -4.52 -1.67 -35.45
CA LYS A 371 -4.51 -2.93 -34.69
C LYS A 371 -4.23 -4.14 -35.59
N LYS A 372 -4.82 -4.20 -36.80
CA LYS A 372 -4.54 -5.28 -37.76
C LYS A 372 -3.09 -5.26 -38.24
N ALA A 373 -2.53 -4.09 -38.54
CA ALA A 373 -1.14 -3.97 -38.97
C ALA A 373 -0.14 -4.44 -37.90
N LYS A 374 -0.44 -4.18 -36.61
CA LYS A 374 0.42 -4.62 -35.50
C LYS A 374 0.41 -6.14 -35.31
N ARG A 375 -0.74 -6.81 -35.51
CA ARG A 375 -0.84 -8.29 -35.43
C ARG A 375 -0.14 -9.02 -36.56
N SER A 376 0.01 -8.40 -37.72
CA SER A 376 0.71 -8.98 -38.88
C SER A 376 2.24 -8.95 -38.76
N LYS A 377 2.82 -8.23 -37.80
CA LYS A 377 4.27 -8.18 -37.57
C LYS A 377 4.76 -9.13 -36.49
N THR A 378 3.84 -9.69 -35.70
CA THR A 378 4.13 -10.64 -34.62
C THR A 378 3.75 -12.09 -34.95
N ALA A 379 3.25 -12.34 -36.17
CA ALA A 379 3.11 -13.64 -36.79
C ALA A 379 4.08 -13.71 -37.97
#